data_AF-A0A523UGS4-F1
#
_entry.id   AF-A0A523UGS4-F1
#
_cell.length_a   1.000
_cell.length_b   1.000
_cell.length_c   1.000
_cell.angle_alpha   90.00
_cell.angle_beta   90.00
_cell.angle_gamma   90.00
#
_symmetry.space_group_name_H-M   'P 1'
#
loop_
_entity.id
_entity.type
_entity.pdbx_description
1 polymer ?
#
loop_
_entity_poly.entity_id
_entity_poly.type
_entity_poly.pdbx_seq_one_letter_code
_entity_poly.pdbx_strand_id
1 'polypeptide(L)'
;MKESERPTKSAKAPETWQSQFMEWLKEIVPWEKIREYVQFKGGIPEDWVKGKMGSFNVDTKVEYDPDVISVRVFTKNHLYNIVAKATYLGCVMSNRKGRAGEDWIRGHDLPDGKFAYSTWNYIKHAIVRTELVKVARPVEAMADEEMEGFERHHSHYSNKQGKQYYAEWLQKGEQICEHKVYELIGESSMGPKESESDPSTDKETK
;
A
#
# COMPACT_ATOMS: atom_id res chain seq x y z
N MET A 1 44.02 29.06 29.06
CA MET A 1 42.69 28.98 28.41
C MET A 1 42.75 27.82 27.43
N LYS A 2 41.93 26.77 27.61
CA LYS A 2 41.84 25.65 26.67
C LYS A 2 40.67 25.94 25.74
N GLU A 3 40.95 26.14 24.46
CA GLU A 3 39.92 26.23 23.42
C GLU A 3 39.20 24.87 23.34
N SER A 4 37.92 24.85 23.71
CA SER A 4 37.06 23.69 23.53
C SER A 4 36.67 23.60 22.06
N GLU A 5 37.25 22.65 21.33
CA GLU A 5 36.84 22.34 19.96
C GLU A 5 35.35 21.98 19.94
N ARG A 6 34.53 22.79 19.25
CA ARG A 6 33.12 22.48 19.04
C ARG A 6 33.03 21.27 18.12
N PRO A 7 32.22 20.25 18.45
CA PRO A 7 31.97 19.15 17.53
C PRO A 7 31.33 19.72 16.27
N THR A 8 32.06 19.64 15.16
CA THR A 8 31.56 19.95 13.83
C THR A 8 30.47 18.94 13.52
N LYS A 9 29.22 19.42 13.39
CA LYS A 9 28.12 18.60 12.88
C LYS A 9 28.55 18.07 11.52
N SER A 10 28.84 16.78 11.46
CA SER A 10 29.14 16.08 10.21
C SER A 10 28.05 16.43 9.20
N ALA A 11 28.45 17.08 8.11
CA ALA A 11 27.55 17.40 7.02
C ALA A 11 27.04 16.08 6.45
N LYS A 12 25.75 15.77 6.69
CA LYS A 12 25.11 14.61 6.04
C LYS A 12 25.29 14.80 4.54
N ALA A 13 25.80 13.77 3.88
CA ALA A 13 25.90 13.71 2.43
C ALA A 13 24.54 14.09 1.80
N PRO A 14 24.54 14.73 0.61
CA PRO A 14 23.31 15.08 -0.07
C PRO A 14 22.45 13.83 -0.24
N GLU A 15 21.21 13.89 0.26
CA GLU A 15 20.28 12.78 0.19
C GLU A 15 19.89 12.55 -1.27
N THR A 16 20.19 11.36 -1.78
CA THR A 16 19.81 11.00 -3.15
C THR A 16 18.29 10.87 -3.25
N TRP A 17 17.72 11.09 -4.44
CA TRP A 17 16.27 10.93 -4.63
C TRP A 17 15.81 9.50 -4.29
N GLN A 18 16.67 8.50 -4.51
CA GLN A 18 16.42 7.11 -4.10
C GLN A 18 16.27 6.99 -2.58
N SER A 19 17.17 7.61 -1.82
CA SER A 19 17.10 7.59 -0.35
C SER A 19 15.84 8.28 0.15
N GLN A 20 15.51 9.44 -0.44
CA GLN A 20 14.28 10.17 -0.14
C GLN A 20 13.01 9.34 -0.42
N PHE A 21 12.95 8.66 -1.58
CA PHE A 21 11.84 7.78 -1.92
C PHE A 21 11.68 6.64 -0.91
N MET A 22 12.79 6.05 -0.46
CA MET A 22 12.77 4.96 0.51
C MET A 22 12.32 5.43 1.90
N GLU A 23 12.65 6.66 2.31
CA GLU A 23 12.08 7.24 3.53
C GLU A 23 10.56 7.42 3.41
N TRP A 24 10.06 7.86 2.26
CA TRP A 24 8.62 7.97 2.03
C TRP A 24 7.93 6.60 2.06
N LEU A 25 8.54 5.56 1.48
CA LEU A 25 7.97 4.21 1.46
C LEU A 25 7.68 3.65 2.87
N LYS A 26 8.44 4.06 3.89
CA LYS A 26 8.21 3.69 5.29
C LYS A 26 6.86 4.17 5.83
N GLU A 27 6.25 5.17 5.21
CA GLU A 27 4.95 5.69 5.63
C GLU A 27 3.79 4.72 5.33
N ILE A 28 3.96 3.79 4.38
CA ILE A 28 2.90 2.85 3.96
C ILE A 28 3.25 1.37 4.18
N VAL A 29 4.49 1.06 4.53
CA VAL A 29 4.96 -0.31 4.75
C VAL A 29 5.56 -0.46 6.16
N PRO A 30 5.14 -1.47 6.94
CA PRO A 30 5.82 -1.80 8.19
C PRO A 30 7.26 -2.25 7.88
N TRP A 31 8.23 -1.41 8.21
CA TRP A 31 9.60 -1.54 7.72
C TRP A 31 10.29 -2.82 8.20
N GLU A 32 9.94 -3.27 9.40
CA GLU A 32 10.41 -4.52 10.01
C GLU A 32 9.97 -5.75 9.21
N LYS A 33 8.85 -5.63 8.49
CA LYS A 33 8.24 -6.69 7.68
C LYS A 33 8.25 -6.38 6.19
N ILE A 34 9.11 -5.47 5.73
CA ILE A 34 9.12 -5.01 4.33
C ILE A 34 9.10 -6.18 3.32
N ARG A 35 9.78 -7.29 3.63
CA ARG A 35 9.89 -8.45 2.74
C ARG A 35 8.57 -9.20 2.52
N GLU A 36 7.63 -9.09 3.45
CA GLU A 36 6.32 -9.73 3.35
C GLU A 36 5.40 -8.94 2.41
N TYR A 37 5.63 -7.62 2.30
CA TYR A 37 4.74 -6.71 1.60
C TYR A 37 5.34 -6.11 0.34
N VAL A 38 6.65 -6.17 0.15
CA VAL A 38 7.35 -5.42 -0.90
C VAL A 38 8.26 -6.31 -1.74
N GLN A 39 8.08 -6.22 -3.05
CA GLN A 39 9.01 -6.75 -4.06
C GLN A 39 9.62 -5.59 -4.84
N PHE A 40 10.96 -5.54 -4.90
CA PHE A 40 11.68 -4.59 -5.73
C PHE A 40 11.92 -5.20 -7.12
N LYS A 41 11.63 -4.43 -8.17
CA LYS A 41 11.91 -4.80 -9.56
C LYS A 41 13.05 -3.92 -10.07
N GLY A 42 14.07 -4.55 -10.65
CA GLY A 42 15.26 -3.85 -11.13
C GLY A 42 16.31 -3.60 -10.03
N GLY A 43 16.29 -4.38 -8.96
CA GLY A 43 17.27 -4.35 -7.86
C GLY A 43 17.09 -3.22 -6.84
N ILE A 44 17.89 -3.25 -5.77
CA ILE A 44 17.90 -2.29 -4.66
C ILE A 44 19.28 -1.63 -4.67
N PRO A 45 19.39 -0.32 -4.43
CA PRO A 45 20.70 0.32 -4.24
C PRO A 45 21.55 -0.45 -3.25
N GLU A 46 22.78 -0.81 -3.64
CA GLU A 46 23.65 -1.73 -2.90
C GLU A 46 23.88 -1.29 -1.44
N ASP A 47 23.96 0.02 -1.22
CA ASP A 47 24.16 0.65 0.08
C ASP A 47 22.99 0.37 1.06
N TRP A 48 21.78 0.15 0.54
CA TRP A 48 20.62 -0.22 1.35
C TRP A 48 20.58 -1.71 1.69
N VAL A 49 21.09 -2.56 0.78
CA VAL A 49 21.19 -4.00 1.01
C VAL A 49 22.24 -4.32 2.09
N LYS A 50 23.37 -3.62 2.09
CA LYS A 50 24.49 -3.91 3.01
C LYS A 50 24.24 -3.49 4.46
N GLY A 51 23.32 -2.55 4.72
CA GLY A 51 23.25 -1.86 6.01
C GLY A 51 22.29 -2.44 7.06
N LYS A 52 21.10 -2.92 6.68
CA LYS A 52 20.05 -3.28 7.65
C LYS A 52 19.05 -4.34 7.17
N MET A 53 19.06 -4.66 5.89
CA MET A 53 18.13 -5.58 5.27
C MET A 53 18.95 -6.76 4.77
N GLY A 54 18.93 -7.90 5.44
CA GLY A 54 19.61 -9.09 4.91
C GLY A 54 19.18 -9.42 3.47
N SER A 55 19.77 -10.45 2.87
CA SER A 55 19.48 -10.88 1.49
C SER A 55 18.00 -10.78 1.10
N PHE A 56 17.68 -9.92 0.14
CA PHE A 56 16.35 -9.80 -0.46
C PHE A 56 16.20 -10.85 -1.56
N ASN A 57 14.99 -11.41 -1.73
CA ASN A 57 14.62 -12.10 -2.96
C ASN A 57 14.50 -11.05 -4.08
N VAL A 58 15.64 -10.65 -4.64
CA VAL A 58 15.69 -9.86 -5.86
C VAL A 58 15.42 -10.84 -7.00
N ASP A 59 14.47 -10.52 -7.87
CA ASP A 59 14.31 -11.24 -9.13
C ASP A 59 15.59 -11.02 -9.95
N THR A 60 16.55 -11.95 -9.83
CA THR A 60 17.93 -11.84 -10.34
C THR A 60 18.03 -11.81 -11.86
N LYS A 61 16.90 -11.92 -12.57
CA LYS A 61 16.82 -11.91 -14.04
C LYS A 61 16.48 -10.54 -14.63
N VAL A 62 16.23 -9.51 -13.81
CA VAL A 62 15.90 -8.17 -14.31
C VAL A 62 17.16 -7.30 -14.26
N GLU A 63 17.54 -6.76 -15.43
CA GLU A 63 18.60 -5.77 -15.56
C GLU A 63 18.37 -4.59 -14.60
N TYR A 64 19.38 -4.24 -13.83
CA TYR A 64 19.33 -3.15 -12.86
C TYR A 64 19.35 -1.81 -13.61
N ASP A 65 18.29 -1.01 -13.46
CA ASP A 65 18.24 0.35 -13.98
C ASP A 65 18.49 1.33 -12.81
N PRO A 66 19.67 1.99 -12.73
CA PRO A 66 19.98 2.92 -11.63
C PRO A 66 19.05 4.14 -11.59
N ASP A 67 18.38 4.46 -12.69
CA ASP A 67 17.55 5.65 -12.85
C ASP A 67 16.07 5.40 -12.51
N VAL A 68 15.69 4.14 -12.24
CA VAL A 68 14.31 3.73 -11.99
C VAL A 68 14.23 2.76 -10.81
N ILE A 69 13.48 3.14 -9.78
CA ILE A 69 13.07 2.23 -8.72
C ILE A 69 11.62 1.81 -8.99
N SER A 70 11.37 0.51 -9.12
CA SER A 70 10.03 -0.05 -9.20
C SER A 70 9.76 -0.93 -7.99
N VAL A 71 8.71 -0.60 -7.24
CA VAL A 71 8.32 -1.24 -6.00
C VAL A 71 6.91 -1.79 -6.16
N ARG A 72 6.73 -3.08 -5.89
CA ARG A 72 5.42 -3.72 -5.80
C ARG A 72 5.05 -3.91 -4.35
N VAL A 73 3.99 -3.23 -3.91
CA VAL A 73 3.42 -3.37 -2.56
C VAL A 73 2.19 -4.28 -2.64
N PHE A 74 2.16 -5.32 -1.83
CA PHE A 74 1.08 -6.31 -1.82
C PHE A 74 0.20 -6.12 -0.58
N THR A 75 -1.11 -6.02 -0.80
CA THR A 75 -2.12 -6.11 0.26
C THR A 75 -2.91 -7.41 0.10
N LYS A 76 -3.92 -7.63 0.94
CA LYS A 76 -4.80 -8.81 0.84
C LYS A 76 -5.49 -8.91 -0.52
N ASN A 77 -5.88 -7.78 -1.09
CA ASN A 77 -6.73 -7.72 -2.29
C ASN A 77 -6.05 -7.07 -3.49
N HIS A 78 -5.05 -6.21 -3.29
CA HIS A 78 -4.46 -5.39 -4.34
C HIS A 78 -2.94 -5.52 -4.39
N LEU A 79 -2.39 -5.18 -5.54
CA LEU A 79 -0.98 -4.98 -5.81
C LEU A 79 -0.81 -3.55 -6.30
N TYR A 80 0.09 -2.81 -5.67
CA TYR A 80 0.43 -1.45 -6.06
C TYR A 80 1.83 -1.44 -6.65
N ASN A 81 1.96 -1.07 -7.92
CA ASN A 81 3.24 -0.90 -8.59
C ASN A 81 3.60 0.59 -8.57
N ILE A 82 4.51 0.97 -7.68
CA ILE A 82 5.03 2.33 -7.53
C ILE A 82 6.33 2.43 -8.34
N VAL A 83 6.38 3.38 -9.26
CA VAL A 83 7.56 3.64 -10.09
C VAL A 83 8.08 5.03 -9.78
N ALA A 84 9.34 5.10 -9.34
CA ALA A 84 10.04 6.33 -8.99
C ALA A 84 11.26 6.52 -9.89
N LYS A 85 11.41 7.74 -10.40
CA LYS A 85 12.57 8.26 -11.12
C LYS A 85 12.95 9.61 -10.54
N ALA A 86 14.14 10.12 -10.84
CA ALA A 86 14.56 11.46 -10.41
C ALA A 86 13.55 12.59 -10.76
N THR A 87 12.77 12.43 -11.83
CA THR A 87 11.83 13.45 -12.33
C THR A 87 10.36 13.03 -12.24
N TYR A 88 10.06 11.77 -11.93
CA TYR A 88 8.71 11.21 -12.01
C TYR A 88 8.40 10.28 -10.84
N LEU A 89 7.15 10.30 -10.41
CA LEU A 89 6.61 9.37 -9.43
C LEU A 89 5.19 9.00 -9.86
N GLY A 90 4.91 7.71 -9.93
CA GLY A 90 3.58 7.21 -10.32
C GLY A 90 3.25 5.89 -9.63
N CYS A 91 1.98 5.55 -9.62
CA CYS A 91 1.49 4.31 -9.05
C CYS A 91 0.33 3.73 -9.87
N VAL A 92 0.36 2.41 -10.09
CA VAL A 92 -0.72 1.67 -10.71
C VAL A 92 -1.20 0.60 -9.74
N MET A 93 -2.51 0.47 -9.59
CA MET A 93 -3.11 -0.59 -8.78
C MET A 93 -3.66 -1.70 -9.67
N SER A 94 -3.47 -2.95 -9.25
CA SER A 94 -4.14 -4.11 -9.83
C SER A 94 -4.73 -5.03 -8.74
N ASN A 95 -5.84 -5.69 -9.06
CA ASN A 95 -6.45 -6.68 -8.17
C ASN A 95 -5.59 -7.95 -8.15
N ARG A 96 -5.38 -8.53 -6.97
CA ARG A 96 -4.68 -9.83 -6.83
C ARG A 96 -5.59 -11.02 -7.13
N LYS A 97 -6.90 -10.83 -7.15
CA LYS A 97 -7.91 -11.86 -7.39
C LYS A 97 -8.83 -11.42 -8.52
N GLY A 98 -8.92 -12.23 -9.57
CA GLY A 98 -9.93 -12.07 -10.62
C GLY A 98 -11.33 -12.33 -10.08
N ARG A 99 -12.35 -11.82 -10.78
CA ARG A 99 -13.75 -12.20 -10.51
C ARG A 99 -14.09 -13.48 -11.27
N ALA A 100 -15.10 -14.20 -10.82
CA ALA A 100 -15.58 -15.37 -11.53
C ALA A 100 -15.97 -14.97 -12.97
N GLY A 101 -15.40 -15.66 -13.95
CA GLY A 101 -15.62 -15.40 -15.38
C GLY A 101 -14.72 -14.33 -16.01
N GLU A 102 -13.78 -13.73 -15.27
CA GLU A 102 -12.76 -12.81 -15.83
C GLU A 102 -11.41 -13.54 -15.96
N ASP A 103 -10.81 -13.49 -17.15
CA ASP A 103 -9.45 -13.96 -17.42
C ASP A 103 -8.39 -12.83 -17.37
N TRP A 104 -8.83 -11.58 -17.24
CA TRP A 104 -7.97 -10.42 -17.05
C TRP A 104 -7.94 -9.93 -15.59
N ILE A 105 -6.84 -9.31 -15.20
CA ILE A 105 -6.71 -8.63 -13.91
C ILE A 105 -7.22 -7.21 -14.06
N ARG A 106 -8.24 -6.84 -13.26
CA ARG A 106 -8.68 -5.45 -13.17
C ARG A 106 -7.61 -4.59 -12.50
N GLY A 107 -7.44 -3.38 -12.98
CA GLY A 107 -6.55 -2.38 -12.39
C GLY A 107 -6.97 -0.99 -12.82
N HIS A 108 -6.41 0.02 -12.16
CA HIS A 108 -6.54 1.41 -12.56
C HIS A 108 -5.33 2.22 -12.11
N ASP A 109 -5.10 3.32 -12.80
CA ASP A 109 -4.04 4.25 -12.47
C ASP A 109 -4.39 5.02 -11.19
N LEU A 110 -3.40 5.16 -10.31
CA LEU A 110 -3.45 6.07 -9.18
C LEU A 110 -2.78 7.40 -9.58
N PRO A 111 -2.84 8.44 -8.74
CA PRO A 111 -2.20 9.72 -9.05
C PRO A 111 -0.72 9.56 -9.41
N ASP A 112 -0.26 10.33 -10.38
CA ASP A 112 1.14 10.39 -10.78
C ASP A 112 1.59 11.83 -11.05
N GLY A 113 2.88 12.04 -11.26
CA GLY A 113 3.42 13.37 -11.54
C GLY A 113 4.91 13.50 -11.29
N LYS A 114 5.35 14.73 -10.99
CA LYS A 114 6.76 15.02 -10.69
C LYS A 114 7.20 14.29 -9.42
N PHE A 115 8.47 13.91 -9.36
CA PHE A 115 9.07 13.39 -8.13
C PHE A 115 9.10 14.48 -7.05
N ALA A 116 8.05 14.50 -6.22
CA ALA A 116 7.82 15.50 -5.19
C ALA A 116 6.96 14.89 -4.08
N TYR A 117 7.13 15.38 -2.85
CA TYR A 117 6.38 14.89 -1.69
C TYR A 117 4.86 15.08 -1.84
N SER A 118 4.41 16.12 -2.55
CA SER A 118 2.99 16.32 -2.86
C SER A 118 2.42 15.17 -3.70
N THR A 119 3.16 14.72 -4.72
CA THR A 119 2.77 13.57 -5.56
C THR A 119 2.74 12.29 -4.73
N TRP A 120 3.75 12.10 -3.86
CA TRP A 120 3.78 10.99 -2.91
C TRP A 120 2.55 10.97 -2.00
N ASN A 121 2.18 12.11 -1.41
CA ASN A 121 1.00 12.20 -0.55
C ASN A 121 -0.29 11.86 -1.31
N TYR A 122 -0.44 12.28 -2.57
CA TYR A 122 -1.59 11.89 -3.39
C TYR A 122 -1.62 10.38 -3.64
N ILE A 123 -0.49 9.75 -3.96
CA ILE A 123 -0.38 8.30 -4.12
C ILE A 123 -0.75 7.59 -2.81
N LYS A 124 -0.12 7.97 -1.70
CA LYS A 124 -0.39 7.40 -0.37
C LYS A 124 -1.87 7.47 -0.01
N HIS A 125 -2.50 8.64 -0.15
CA HIS A 125 -3.92 8.80 0.15
C HIS A 125 -4.81 7.99 -0.79
N ALA A 126 -4.44 7.83 -2.06
CA ALA A 126 -5.17 6.99 -2.99
C ALA A 126 -5.07 5.50 -2.63
N ILE A 127 -3.90 5.02 -2.21
CA ILE A 127 -3.71 3.66 -1.69
C ILE A 127 -4.59 3.44 -0.46
N VAL A 128 -4.50 4.33 0.54
CA VAL A 128 -5.29 4.24 1.78
C VAL A 128 -6.78 4.26 1.46
N ARG A 129 -7.25 5.17 0.61
CA ARG A 129 -8.64 5.24 0.18
C ARG A 129 -9.11 3.95 -0.52
N THR A 130 -8.23 3.29 -1.26
CA THR A 130 -8.53 2.04 -1.99
C THR A 130 -8.68 0.87 -1.02
N GLU A 131 -7.83 0.80 0.01
CA GLU A 131 -7.89 -0.25 1.03
C GLU A 131 -8.98 -0.02 2.09
N LEU A 132 -9.31 1.24 2.39
CA LEU A 132 -10.38 1.60 3.31
C LEU A 132 -11.75 1.38 2.65
N VAL A 133 -12.24 0.14 2.72
CA VAL A 133 -13.61 -0.19 2.37
C VAL A 133 -14.53 0.35 3.47
N LYS A 134 -15.63 1.01 3.08
CA LYS A 134 -16.70 1.33 4.03
C LYS A 134 -17.18 0.04 4.65
N VAL A 135 -16.93 -0.14 5.95
CA VAL A 135 -17.69 -1.11 6.73
C VAL A 135 -19.14 -0.72 6.49
N ALA A 136 -19.92 -1.60 5.84
CA ALA A 136 -21.35 -1.40 5.76
C ALA A 136 -21.81 -1.04 7.17
N ARG A 137 -22.68 -0.02 7.30
CA ARG A 137 -23.25 0.33 8.61
C ARG A 137 -23.59 -0.99 9.30
N PRO A 138 -23.16 -1.21 10.56
CA PRO A 138 -23.60 -2.40 11.28
C PRO A 138 -25.07 -2.50 10.99
N VAL A 139 -25.47 -3.60 10.35
CA VAL A 139 -26.87 -3.96 10.30
C VAL A 139 -27.13 -4.15 11.78
N GLU A 140 -27.54 -3.10 12.47
CA GLU A 140 -28.42 -3.24 13.62
C GLU A 140 -29.40 -4.24 13.08
N ALA A 141 -29.28 -5.48 13.57
CA ALA A 141 -30.21 -6.53 13.21
C ALA A 141 -31.54 -5.81 13.26
N MET A 142 -32.19 -5.70 12.09
CA MET A 142 -33.58 -5.28 12.04
C MET A 142 -34.26 -6.40 12.80
N ALA A 143 -34.21 -6.30 14.13
CA ALA A 143 -34.86 -7.15 15.07
C ALA A 143 -36.30 -6.76 14.89
N ASP A 144 -36.91 -7.36 13.86
CA ASP A 144 -38.29 -7.79 13.73
C ASP A 144 -39.42 -6.83 14.16
N GLU A 145 -39.17 -5.57 14.49
CA GLU A 145 -40.15 -4.65 15.12
C GLU A 145 -40.53 -3.42 14.27
N GLU A 146 -39.83 -3.12 13.16
CA GLU A 146 -40.15 -1.93 12.33
C GLU A 146 -40.62 -2.20 10.89
N MET A 147 -40.89 -3.46 10.52
CA MET A 147 -41.56 -3.76 9.25
C MET A 147 -43.03 -3.29 9.19
N GLU A 148 -43.64 -2.87 10.31
CA GLU A 148 -44.98 -2.25 10.30
C GLU A 148 -44.97 -0.70 10.16
N GLY A 149 -43.80 -0.04 10.27
CA GLY A 149 -43.70 1.43 10.29
C GLY A 149 -43.23 2.08 8.99
N PHE A 150 -42.41 1.38 8.19
CA PHE A 150 -41.56 2.03 7.18
C PHE A 150 -42.25 2.37 5.84
N GLU A 151 -43.42 1.81 5.52
CA GLU A 151 -44.15 2.17 4.30
C GLU A 151 -44.77 3.58 4.34
N ARG A 152 -44.76 4.30 5.48
CA ARG A 152 -45.43 5.61 5.62
C ARG A 152 -44.56 6.85 5.41
N HIS A 153 -43.23 6.77 5.30
CA HIS A 153 -42.39 7.97 5.43
C HIS A 153 -41.29 8.26 4.38
N HIS A 154 -41.23 7.55 3.26
CA HIS A 154 -40.23 7.83 2.22
C HIS A 154 -40.76 8.57 0.97
N SER A 155 -41.40 9.74 1.19
CA SER A 155 -41.82 10.65 0.10
C SER A 155 -41.04 11.98 0.06
N HIS A 156 -40.26 12.37 1.07
CA HIS A 156 -39.85 13.78 1.24
C HIS A 156 -38.37 14.01 1.63
N TYR A 157 -37.41 13.61 0.80
CA TYR A 157 -36.04 14.10 0.92
C TYR A 157 -35.53 14.71 -0.40
N SER A 158 -35.91 15.97 -0.63
CA SER A 158 -35.36 16.83 -1.70
C SER A 158 -34.86 18.20 -1.18
N ASN A 159 -34.76 18.40 0.14
CA ASN A 159 -34.45 19.73 0.68
C ASN A 159 -32.97 19.91 1.11
N LYS A 160 -32.59 21.19 1.14
CA LYS A 160 -31.24 21.76 1.31
C LYS A 160 -30.45 21.23 2.53
N GLN A 161 -31.15 20.71 3.54
CA GLN A 161 -30.54 20.20 4.77
C GLN A 161 -29.74 18.90 4.56
N GLY A 162 -30.16 18.04 3.63
CA GLY A 162 -29.42 16.80 3.31
C GLY A 162 -28.02 17.07 2.75
N LYS A 163 -27.82 18.21 2.08
CA LYS A 163 -26.51 18.61 1.53
C LYS A 163 -25.53 19.11 2.60
N GLN A 164 -26.02 19.75 3.67
CA GLN A 164 -25.17 20.21 4.77
C GLN A 164 -24.63 19.04 5.60
N TYR A 165 -25.45 18.03 5.86
CA TYR A 165 -25.04 16.85 6.61
C TYR A 165 -23.91 16.06 5.92
N TYR A 166 -23.91 16.02 4.58
CA TYR A 166 -22.84 15.36 3.80
C TYR A 166 -21.49 16.13 3.86
N ALA A 167 -21.52 17.46 3.93
CA ALA A 167 -20.32 18.28 4.00
C ALA A 167 -19.62 18.20 5.38
N GLU A 168 -20.38 18.20 6.47
CA GLU A 168 -19.84 18.02 7.83
C GLU A 168 -19.24 16.63 8.05
N TRP A 169 -19.80 15.62 7.39
CA TRP A 169 -19.28 14.25 7.43
C TRP A 169 -17.90 14.13 6.75
N LEU A 170 -17.67 14.84 5.64
CA LEU A 170 -16.36 14.89 4.96
C LEU A 170 -15.27 15.53 5.84
N GLN A 171 -15.60 16.60 6.56
CA GLN A 171 -14.66 17.27 7.48
C GLN A 171 -14.30 16.41 8.70
N LYS A 172 -15.26 15.65 9.25
CA LYS A 172 -14.99 14.73 10.37
C LYS A 172 -14.26 13.47 9.95
N GLY A 173 -14.39 13.04 8.69
CA GLY A 173 -13.67 11.90 8.14
C GLY A 173 -12.15 12.09 8.08
N GLU A 174 -11.68 13.32 7.89
CA GLU A 174 -10.23 13.64 7.85
C GLU A 174 -9.50 13.34 9.16
N GLN A 175 -10.16 13.49 10.32
CA GLN A 175 -9.53 13.24 11.64
C GLN A 175 -9.42 11.76 12.03
N ILE A 176 -10.25 10.88 11.46
CA ILE A 176 -10.32 9.46 11.86
C ILE A 176 -9.27 8.62 11.11
N CYS A 177 -8.80 9.10 9.96
CA CYS A 177 -7.88 8.37 9.09
C CYS A 177 -6.45 8.23 9.65
N GLU A 178 -6.01 9.07 10.59
CA GLU A 178 -4.64 9.00 11.12
C GLU A 178 -4.42 7.82 12.10
N HIS A 179 -5.47 7.30 12.73
CA HIS A 179 -5.31 6.37 13.86
C HIS A 179 -5.48 4.86 13.53
N LYS A 180 -5.95 4.49 12.33
CA LYS A 180 -6.31 3.10 11.97
C LYS A 180 -5.52 2.45 10.83
N VAL A 181 -4.56 3.15 10.23
CA VAL A 181 -3.77 2.63 9.10
C VAL A 181 -2.89 1.43 9.49
N TYR A 182 -2.52 1.29 10.77
CA TYR A 182 -1.58 0.26 11.23
C TYR A 182 -2.18 -1.15 11.41
N GLU A 183 -3.49 -1.31 11.60
CA GLU A 183 -4.09 -2.64 11.87
C GLU A 183 -4.39 -3.44 10.59
N LEU A 184 -4.73 -2.77 9.47
CA LEU A 184 -5.21 -3.45 8.25
C LEU A 184 -4.11 -4.16 7.43
N ILE A 185 -2.85 -3.80 7.65
CA ILE A 185 -1.72 -4.37 6.89
C ILE A 185 -1.23 -5.68 7.55
N GLY A 186 -1.50 -5.92 8.84
CA GLY A 186 -0.84 -6.95 9.65
C GLY A 186 -1.27 -8.42 9.48
N GLU A 187 -2.42 -8.74 8.87
CA GLU A 187 -3.04 -10.07 9.03
C GLU A 187 -3.03 -11.00 7.80
N SER A 188 -2.44 -10.61 6.66
CA SER A 188 -2.55 -11.38 5.40
C SER A 188 -1.25 -12.02 4.90
N SER A 189 -0.31 -12.40 5.78
CA SER A 189 0.88 -13.18 5.40
C SER A 189 0.58 -14.69 5.34
N MET A 190 -0.19 -15.13 4.35
CA MET A 190 -0.14 -16.52 3.88
C MET A 190 -0.02 -16.50 2.36
N GLY A 191 1.22 -16.61 1.88
CA GLY A 191 1.46 -17.03 0.50
C GLY A 191 0.92 -18.46 0.28
N PRO A 192 0.64 -18.84 -0.97
CA PRO A 192 0.33 -20.23 -1.28
C PRO A 192 1.51 -21.10 -0.84
N LYS A 193 1.27 -22.03 0.08
CA LYS A 193 2.23 -23.08 0.39
C LYS A 193 2.47 -23.85 -0.91
N GLU A 194 3.71 -23.83 -1.38
CA GLU A 194 4.15 -24.73 -2.45
C GLU A 194 3.79 -26.15 -2.01
N SER A 195 2.94 -26.81 -2.79
CA SER A 195 2.60 -28.21 -2.56
C SER A 195 3.86 -29.03 -2.78
N GLU A 196 4.38 -29.62 -1.71
CA GLU A 196 5.43 -30.62 -1.77
C GLU A 196 4.99 -31.72 -2.75
N SER A 197 5.67 -31.80 -3.89
CA SER A 197 5.52 -32.90 -4.83
C SER A 197 6.17 -34.14 -4.21
N ASP A 198 5.36 -35.15 -3.92
CA ASP A 198 5.81 -36.47 -3.48
C ASP A 198 6.85 -37.06 -4.45
N PRO A 199 8.01 -37.52 -3.96
CA PRO A 199 8.94 -38.27 -4.79
C PRO A 199 8.39 -39.69 -5.01
N SER A 200 7.83 -39.94 -6.21
CA SER A 200 7.44 -41.29 -6.59
C SER A 200 8.67 -42.19 -6.69
N THR A 201 8.55 -43.32 -6.03
CA THR A 201 9.57 -44.35 -5.89
C THR A 201 9.46 -45.30 -7.08
N ASP A 202 10.26 -45.10 -8.11
CA ASP A 202 10.42 -46.13 -9.15
C ASP A 202 11.60 -47.04 -8.79
N LYS A 203 11.25 -48.08 -8.02
CA LYS A 203 11.93 -49.37 -8.07
C LYS A 203 11.28 -50.16 -9.19
N GLU A 204 12.06 -50.59 -10.18
CA GLU A 204 12.00 -51.99 -10.62
C GLU A 204 13.21 -52.40 -11.44
N THR A 205 14.08 -53.15 -10.77
CA THR A 205 14.92 -54.20 -11.32
C THR A 205 14.08 -55.29 -11.99
N LYS A 206 14.34 -55.57 -13.27
CA LYS A 206 14.68 -56.91 -13.79
C LYS A 206 15.07 -56.86 -15.26
#